data_AF-A0A1B9M785-F1
#
_entry.id   AF-A0A1B9M785-F1
#
_cell.length_a   1.000
_cell.length_b   1.000
_cell.length_c   1.000
_cell.angle_alpha   90.00
_cell.angle_beta   90.00
_cell.angle_gamma   90.00
#
_symmetry.space_group_name_H-M   'P 1'
#
loop_
_entity.id
_entity.type
_entity.pdbx_description
1 polymer ?
#
loop_
_entity_poly.entity_id
_entity_poly.type
_entity_poly.pdbx_seq_one_letter_code
_entity_poly.pdbx_strand_id
1 'polypeptide(L)'
;MYHSILPNEQHSAAERFLQRVPVLIATSPLCRRLKPVALLIDIAPMTLIALPHSLIANKFNLSPRAAQRRDNVIRQWLALYEPDLYQAVLNLTQSMPAEVSRQAQAFKSWLAELLDTSDMPCDYCGSLSTVRIGHRLNFRCRTCRRTFNPLKKYYLDKLSHCERWLPFIDLLLQGETFKTINQQLGINTDTAAKWQRYFLGIMELQGFLVLANYCQIKRRQRCRQIWLDIHTGDTFLPTGKSHFRSKS
;
A
#
# COMPACT_ATOMS: atom_id res chain seq x y z
N MET A 1 18.30 13.64 5.39
CA MET A 1 17.21 12.66 5.17
C MET A 1 17.01 12.34 3.69
N TYR A 2 17.04 13.31 2.78
CA TYR A 2 16.88 13.04 1.34
C TYR A 2 18.16 12.61 0.60
N HIS A 3 19.36 12.90 1.14
CA HIS A 3 20.64 12.53 0.50
C HIS A 3 20.82 11.02 0.25
N SER A 4 20.14 10.16 1.01
CA SER A 4 20.18 8.70 0.83
C SER A 4 19.14 8.17 -0.16
N ILE A 5 18.29 9.03 -0.73
CA ILE A 5 17.11 8.65 -1.51
C ILE A 5 17.10 9.35 -2.87
N LEU A 6 17.38 10.66 -2.91
CA LEU A 6 17.44 11.42 -4.15
C LEU A 6 18.80 11.23 -4.85
N PRO A 7 18.83 11.26 -6.20
CA PRO A 7 20.07 11.33 -6.96
C PRO A 7 20.96 12.49 -6.49
N ASN A 8 22.29 12.28 -6.48
CA ASN A 8 23.25 13.26 -5.98
C ASN A 8 23.12 14.63 -6.67
N GLU A 9 22.85 14.63 -7.98
CA GLU A 9 22.60 15.84 -8.78
C GLU A 9 21.41 16.69 -8.29
N GLN A 10 20.46 16.09 -7.56
CA GLN A 10 19.28 16.78 -7.04
C GLN A 10 19.45 17.32 -5.61
N HIS A 11 20.59 17.06 -4.95
CA HIS A 11 20.80 17.45 -3.54
C HIS A 11 20.82 18.96 -3.35
N SER A 12 21.49 19.70 -4.25
CA SER A 12 21.55 21.17 -4.19
C SER A 12 20.19 21.81 -4.50
N ALA A 13 19.41 21.24 -5.42
CA ALA A 13 18.05 21.68 -5.71
C ALA A 13 17.12 21.44 -4.51
N ALA A 14 17.24 20.29 -3.85
CA ALA A 14 16.49 19.97 -2.64
C ALA A 14 16.79 20.94 -1.50
N GLU A 15 18.06 21.28 -1.26
CA GLU A 15 18.45 22.24 -0.22
C GLU A 15 17.88 23.63 -0.50
N ARG A 16 18.07 24.12 -1.73
CA ARG A 16 17.53 25.43 -2.17
C ARG A 16 16.02 25.50 -2.04
N PHE A 17 15.32 24.43 -2.41
CA PHE A 17 13.87 24.33 -2.25
C PHE A 17 13.45 24.46 -0.79
N LEU A 18 14.05 23.66 0.10
CA LEU A 18 13.71 23.65 1.53
C LEU A 18 13.95 25.02 2.19
N GLN A 19 15.05 25.69 1.84
CA GLN A 19 15.35 27.05 2.32
C GLN A 19 14.33 28.08 1.81
N ARG A 20 13.71 27.85 0.66
CA ARG A 20 12.70 28.75 0.06
C ARG A 20 11.29 28.55 0.64
N VAL A 21 10.99 27.39 1.24
CA VAL A 21 9.64 27.07 1.78
C VAL A 21 9.08 28.15 2.72
N PRO A 22 9.82 28.69 3.72
CA PRO A 22 9.30 29.75 4.59
C PRO A 22 8.83 30.99 3.83
N VAL A 23 9.55 31.38 2.77
CA VAL A 23 9.20 32.53 1.93
C VAL A 23 7.95 32.25 1.09
N LEU A 24 7.82 31.03 0.57
CA LEU A 24 6.63 30.61 -0.20
C LEU A 24 5.38 30.55 0.67
N ILE A 25 5.51 30.19 1.94
CA ILE A 25 4.39 30.22 2.90
C ILE A 25 3.83 31.64 3.05
N ALA A 26 4.70 32.65 3.13
CA ALA A 26 4.29 34.05 3.30
C ALA A 26 3.66 34.65 2.04
N THR A 27 4.07 34.19 0.86
CA THR A 27 3.71 34.81 -0.42
C THR A 27 2.64 34.04 -1.21
N SER A 28 2.46 32.74 -0.93
CA SER A 28 1.59 31.89 -1.75
C SER A 28 0.14 31.88 -1.27
N PRO A 29 -0.83 32.14 -2.17
CA PRO A 29 -2.24 32.07 -1.84
C PRO A 29 -2.72 30.64 -1.52
N LEU A 30 -1.95 29.61 -1.91
CA LEU A 30 -2.25 28.19 -1.71
C LEU A 30 -2.34 27.81 -0.23
N CYS A 31 -1.67 28.58 0.63
CA CYS A 31 -1.54 28.32 2.07
C CYS A 31 -2.73 28.81 2.90
N ARG A 32 -3.58 29.70 2.35
CA ARG A 32 -4.61 30.45 3.12
C ARG A 32 -5.58 29.57 3.91
N ARG A 33 -5.85 28.35 3.45
CA ARG A 33 -6.81 27.42 4.07
C ARG A 33 -6.15 26.29 4.89
N LEU A 34 -4.84 26.32 5.07
CA LEU A 34 -4.08 25.30 5.80
C LEU A 34 -3.70 25.84 7.18
N LYS A 35 -4.13 25.14 8.25
CA LYS A 35 -3.80 25.48 9.64
C LYS A 35 -3.34 24.23 10.42
N PRO A 36 -2.21 24.30 11.16
CA PRO A 36 -1.19 25.35 11.10
C PRO A 36 -0.42 25.28 9.77
N VAL A 37 -0.02 26.45 9.27
CA VAL A 37 0.66 26.60 7.97
C VAL A 37 2.15 26.26 8.08
N ALA A 38 2.75 26.48 9.26
CA ALA A 38 4.16 26.22 9.54
C ALA A 38 4.55 24.75 9.32
N LEU A 39 3.61 23.81 9.48
CA LEU A 39 3.83 22.39 9.20
C LEU A 39 4.28 22.10 7.76
N LEU A 40 4.08 23.03 6.81
CA LEU A 40 4.63 22.88 5.46
C LEU A 40 6.17 22.82 5.47
N ILE A 41 6.84 23.49 6.42
CA ILE A 41 8.29 23.43 6.61
C ILE A 41 8.70 22.02 7.01
N ASP A 42 8.01 21.42 7.99
CA ASP A 42 8.35 20.09 8.51
C ASP A 42 7.95 18.96 7.54
N ILE A 43 6.93 19.18 6.71
CA ILE A 43 6.44 18.18 5.74
C ILE A 43 7.25 18.23 4.44
N ALA A 44 7.80 19.37 4.03
CA ALA A 44 8.54 19.48 2.78
C ALA A 44 9.69 18.46 2.62
N PRO A 45 10.54 18.21 3.64
CA PRO A 45 11.55 17.14 3.58
C PRO A 45 10.94 15.74 3.39
N MET A 46 9.73 15.49 3.89
CA MET A 46 9.02 14.22 3.74
C MET A 46 8.46 14.05 2.33
N THR A 47 8.00 15.14 1.71
CA THR A 47 7.60 15.16 0.30
C THR A 47 8.77 14.79 -0.61
N LEU A 48 9.96 15.34 -0.35
CA LEU A 48 11.18 15.07 -1.13
C LEU A 48 11.61 13.59 -1.11
N ILE A 49 11.24 12.84 -0.08
CA ILE A 49 11.53 11.41 0.04
C ILE A 49 10.31 10.53 -0.28
N ALA A 50 9.26 11.11 -0.87
CA ALA A 50 8.03 10.42 -1.23
C ALA A 50 7.35 9.67 -0.05
N LEU A 51 7.43 10.22 1.17
CA LEU A 51 6.88 9.55 2.35
C LEU A 51 5.33 9.42 2.23
N PRO A 52 4.74 8.25 2.53
CA PRO A 52 3.30 8.07 2.49
C PRO A 52 2.55 9.06 3.39
N HIS A 53 1.42 9.59 2.91
CA HIS A 53 0.61 10.58 3.63
C HIS A 53 0.13 10.10 5.00
N SER A 54 -0.05 8.79 5.18
CA SER A 54 -0.41 8.20 6.47
C SER A 54 0.70 8.33 7.52
N LEU A 55 1.97 8.24 7.12
CA LEU A 55 3.10 8.39 8.04
C LEU A 55 3.32 9.84 8.39
N ILE A 56 3.17 10.73 7.41
CA ILE A 56 3.13 12.18 7.65
C ILE A 56 1.99 12.50 8.62
N ALA A 57 0.81 11.91 8.40
CA ALA A 57 -0.36 12.09 9.24
C ALA A 57 -0.10 11.63 10.68
N ASN A 58 0.41 10.41 10.88
CA ASN A 58 0.74 9.88 12.20
C ASN A 58 1.82 10.73 12.90
N LYS A 59 2.87 11.13 12.17
CA LYS A 59 3.99 11.90 12.71
C LYS A 59 3.57 13.29 13.21
N PHE A 60 2.58 13.91 12.57
CA PHE A 60 2.11 15.26 12.92
C PHE A 60 0.70 15.29 13.52
N ASN A 61 0.16 14.14 13.91
CA ASN A 61 -1.21 14.01 14.44
C ASN A 61 -2.27 14.69 13.54
N LEU A 62 -2.18 14.45 12.22
CA LEU A 62 -3.10 14.96 11.20
C LEU A 62 -4.03 13.84 10.70
N SER A 63 -5.12 14.22 10.04
CA SER A 63 -5.82 13.26 9.18
C SER A 63 -5.04 12.99 7.89
N PRO A 64 -5.16 11.80 7.27
CA PRO A 64 -4.50 11.51 5.99
C PRO A 64 -4.83 12.52 4.88
N ARG A 65 -6.07 13.03 4.85
CA ARG A 65 -6.47 14.10 3.91
C ARG A 65 -5.76 15.42 4.21
N ALA A 66 -5.55 15.76 5.47
CA ALA A 66 -4.84 16.98 5.86
C ALA A 66 -3.34 16.92 5.52
N ALA A 67 -2.72 15.74 5.63
CA ALA A 67 -1.36 15.51 5.15
C ALA A 67 -1.28 15.60 3.62
N GLN A 68 -2.19 14.93 2.89
CA GLN A 68 -2.26 14.98 1.43
C GLN A 68 -2.43 16.41 0.89
N ARG A 69 -3.32 17.22 1.49
CA ARG A 69 -3.53 18.61 1.04
C ARG A 69 -2.26 19.46 1.17
N ARG A 70 -1.45 19.23 2.21
CA ARG A 70 -0.18 19.93 2.42
C ARG A 70 0.88 19.46 1.42
N ASP A 71 1.00 18.15 1.25
CA ASP A 71 1.88 17.55 0.26
C ASP A 71 1.57 18.06 -1.17
N ASN A 72 0.29 18.21 -1.51
CA ASN A 72 -0.12 18.79 -2.81
C ASN A 72 0.35 20.23 -3.02
N VAL A 73 0.35 21.07 -1.97
CA VAL A 73 0.87 22.44 -2.07
C VAL A 73 2.38 22.42 -2.30
N ILE A 74 3.11 21.58 -1.55
CA ILE A 74 4.56 21.43 -1.69
C ILE A 74 4.91 20.90 -3.09
N ARG A 75 4.15 19.93 -3.61
CA ARG A 75 4.33 19.41 -4.98
C ARG A 75 4.05 20.46 -6.06
N GLN A 76 3.08 21.33 -5.86
CA GLN A 76 2.85 22.46 -6.78
C GLN A 76 4.04 23.42 -6.78
N TRP A 77 4.62 23.71 -5.62
CA TRP A 77 5.83 24.53 -5.55
C TRP A 77 7.04 23.85 -6.18
N LEU A 78 7.22 22.54 -5.95
CA LEU A 78 8.28 21.77 -6.61
C LEU A 78 8.14 21.86 -8.14
N ALA A 79 6.95 21.59 -8.66
CA ALA A 79 6.70 21.67 -10.10
C ALA A 79 6.96 23.07 -10.68
N LEU A 80 6.72 24.14 -9.92
CA LEU A 80 6.89 25.52 -10.37
C LEU A 80 8.34 26.01 -10.26
N TYR A 81 9.05 25.67 -9.19
CA TYR A 81 10.35 26.27 -8.87
C TYR A 81 11.55 25.33 -9.07
N GLU A 82 11.35 24.01 -9.04
CA GLU A 82 12.39 23.00 -9.17
C GLU A 82 11.85 21.76 -9.94
N PRO A 83 11.56 21.89 -11.25
CA PRO A 83 10.85 20.86 -12.03
C PRO A 83 11.61 19.54 -12.17
N ASP A 84 12.94 19.57 -12.28
CA ASP A 84 13.75 18.35 -12.37
C ASP A 84 13.73 17.57 -11.04
N LEU A 85 13.82 18.30 -9.92
CA LEU A 85 13.66 17.74 -8.58
C LEU A 85 12.24 17.16 -8.41
N TYR A 86 11.22 17.87 -8.89
CA TYR A 86 9.85 17.37 -8.88
C TYR A 86 9.72 16.05 -9.65
N GLN A 87 10.34 15.95 -10.82
CA GLN A 87 10.34 14.72 -11.60
C GLN A 87 11.08 13.58 -10.89
N ALA A 88 12.22 13.85 -10.25
CA ALA A 88 12.92 12.88 -9.42
C ALA A 88 12.03 12.37 -8.26
N VAL A 89 11.30 13.26 -7.59
CA VAL A 89 10.34 12.90 -6.54
C VAL A 89 9.17 12.09 -7.10
N LEU A 90 8.67 12.40 -8.31
CA LEU A 90 7.65 11.58 -8.96
C LEU A 90 8.14 10.17 -9.27
N ASN A 91 9.37 10.03 -9.78
CA ASN A 91 9.98 8.74 -10.04
C ASN A 91 10.13 7.92 -8.74
N LEU A 92 10.44 8.56 -7.61
CA LEU A 92 10.42 7.92 -6.29
C LEU A 92 9.02 7.46 -5.87
N THR A 93 7.96 8.17 -6.23
CA THR A 93 6.57 7.71 -5.93
C THR A 93 6.12 6.55 -6.83
N GLN A 94 6.78 6.39 -7.99
CA GLN A 94 6.58 5.26 -8.89
C GLN A 94 7.34 4.03 -8.39
N SER A 95 8.50 4.20 -7.74
CA SER A 95 9.19 3.12 -7.04
C SER A 95 8.54 2.81 -5.69
N MET A 96 8.63 1.54 -5.26
CA MET A 96 8.12 1.14 -3.94
C MET A 96 9.05 1.70 -2.85
N PRO A 97 8.57 2.49 -1.87
CA PRO A 97 9.42 3.04 -0.82
C PRO A 97 10.16 1.96 -0.05
N ALA A 98 11.41 2.21 0.35
CA ALA A 98 12.26 1.23 1.03
C ALA A 98 11.61 0.66 2.30
N GLU A 99 10.95 1.50 3.11
CA GLU A 99 10.25 1.06 4.32
C GLU A 99 9.02 0.19 4.00
N VAL A 100 8.30 0.48 2.90
CA VAL A 100 7.22 -0.38 2.42
C VAL A 100 7.79 -1.73 1.99
N SER A 101 8.90 -1.74 1.24
CA SER A 101 9.59 -2.97 0.83
C SER A 101 10.01 -3.81 2.03
N ARG A 102 10.61 -3.17 3.04
CA ARG A 102 11.03 -3.82 4.29
C ARG A 102 9.85 -4.43 5.04
N GLN A 103 8.76 -3.68 5.23
CA GLN A 103 7.56 -4.20 5.91
C GLN A 103 6.87 -5.29 5.09
N ALA A 104 6.83 -5.16 3.75
CA ALA A 104 6.29 -6.17 2.86
C ALA A 104 7.07 -7.49 2.97
N GLN A 105 8.40 -7.42 2.96
CA GLN A 105 9.24 -8.60 3.10
C GLN A 105 9.05 -9.24 4.47
N ALA A 106 9.09 -8.45 5.55
CA ALA A 106 8.86 -8.95 6.91
C ALA A 106 7.48 -9.61 7.08
N PHE A 107 6.43 -8.99 6.54
CA PHE A 107 5.07 -9.53 6.59
C PHE A 107 4.95 -10.84 5.80
N LYS A 108 5.54 -10.90 4.60
CA LYS A 108 5.53 -12.13 3.78
C LYS A 108 6.34 -13.25 4.42
N SER A 109 7.51 -12.95 4.99
CA SER A 109 8.33 -13.92 5.73
C SER A 109 7.57 -14.47 6.93
N TRP A 110 6.98 -13.61 7.76
CA TRP A 110 6.13 -14.03 8.88
C TRP A 110 4.98 -14.94 8.44
N LEU A 111 4.28 -14.57 7.37
CA LEU A 111 3.15 -15.36 6.87
C LEU A 111 3.60 -16.73 6.34
N ALA A 112 4.74 -16.78 5.64
CA ALA A 112 5.33 -18.02 5.15
C ALA A 112 5.73 -18.94 6.31
N GLU A 113 6.47 -18.43 7.29
CA GLU A 113 6.88 -19.18 8.49
C GLU A 113 5.67 -19.73 9.26
N LEU A 114 4.60 -18.94 9.39
CA LEU A 114 3.35 -19.40 10.01
C LEU A 114 2.74 -20.56 9.22
N LEU A 115 2.66 -20.46 7.89
CA LEU A 115 2.08 -21.51 7.04
C LEU A 115 2.94 -22.77 6.98
N ASP A 116 4.26 -22.64 7.12
CA ASP A 116 5.23 -23.73 7.09
C ASP A 116 5.43 -24.40 8.44
N THR A 117 4.82 -23.89 9.51
CA THR A 117 4.94 -24.45 10.85
C THR A 117 4.58 -25.95 10.87
N SER A 118 5.55 -26.79 11.24
CA SER A 118 5.43 -28.25 11.31
C SER A 118 5.06 -28.75 12.69
N ASP A 119 5.48 -28.00 13.72
CA ASP A 119 5.41 -28.40 15.13
C ASP A 119 4.84 -27.24 15.96
N MET A 120 3.92 -27.56 16.87
CA MET A 120 3.32 -26.54 17.75
C MET A 120 2.83 -27.17 19.06
N PRO A 121 3.13 -26.59 20.23
CA PRO A 121 2.56 -27.04 21.49
C PRO A 121 1.02 -26.97 21.45
N CYS A 122 0.35 -27.88 22.16
CA CYS A 122 -1.10 -27.89 22.19
C CYS A 122 -1.66 -26.67 22.95
N ASP A 123 -2.50 -25.88 22.28
CA ASP A 123 -3.21 -24.72 22.87
C ASP A 123 -4.06 -25.04 24.12
N TYR A 124 -4.40 -26.31 24.36
CA TYR A 124 -5.27 -26.72 25.48
C TYR A 124 -4.53 -27.34 26.67
N CYS A 125 -3.42 -28.04 26.43
CA CYS A 125 -2.73 -28.82 27.47
C CYS A 125 -1.21 -28.63 27.49
N GLY A 126 -0.65 -27.81 26.60
CA GLY A 126 0.79 -27.56 26.52
C GLY A 126 1.65 -28.71 25.99
N SER A 127 1.08 -29.90 25.78
CA SER A 127 1.83 -31.06 25.26
C SER A 127 2.49 -30.77 23.91
N LEU A 128 3.76 -31.16 23.77
CA LEU A 128 4.52 -31.12 22.52
C LEU A 128 4.19 -32.30 21.59
N SER A 129 3.39 -33.27 22.05
CA SER A 129 2.97 -34.41 21.24
C SER A 129 1.79 -34.01 20.35
N THR A 130 2.08 -33.20 19.32
CA THR A 130 1.09 -32.76 18.32
C THR A 130 1.50 -33.20 16.92
N VAL A 131 0.52 -33.28 16.03
CA VAL A 131 0.75 -33.56 14.61
C VAL A 131 -0.03 -32.57 13.76
N ARG A 132 0.61 -32.04 12.73
CA ARG A 132 -0.07 -31.27 11.68
C ARG A 132 -1.00 -32.18 10.89
N ILE A 133 -2.22 -31.71 10.62
CA ILE A 133 -3.25 -32.45 9.88
C ILE A 133 -3.93 -31.58 8.83
N GLY A 134 -4.28 -32.20 7.70
CA GLY A 134 -5.00 -31.54 6.61
C GLY A 134 -4.16 -30.51 5.84
N HIS A 135 -4.79 -29.90 4.83
CA HIS A 135 -4.13 -28.92 3.95
C HIS A 135 -3.95 -27.56 4.63
N ARG A 136 -4.95 -27.11 5.40
CA ARG A 136 -4.84 -25.90 6.24
C ARG A 136 -4.02 -26.22 7.49
N LEU A 137 -3.34 -25.20 8.02
CA LEU A 137 -2.57 -25.26 9.27
C LEU A 137 -3.47 -25.62 10.48
N ASN A 138 -3.70 -26.92 10.69
CA ASN A 138 -4.40 -27.47 11.83
C ASN A 138 -3.50 -28.51 12.49
N PHE A 139 -3.63 -28.63 13.81
CA PHE A 139 -2.87 -29.58 14.61
C PHE A 139 -3.81 -30.42 15.45
N ARG A 140 -3.47 -31.70 15.63
CA ARG A 140 -4.12 -32.60 16.57
C ARG A 140 -3.15 -32.99 17.67
N CYS A 141 -3.55 -32.78 18.92
CA CYS A 141 -2.78 -33.26 20.06
C CYS A 141 -2.98 -34.77 20.24
N ARG A 142 -1.89 -35.53 20.43
CA ARG A 142 -1.95 -36.97 20.72
C ARG A 142 -2.32 -37.24 22.17
N THR A 143 -1.96 -36.34 23.10
CA THR A 143 -2.27 -36.44 24.53
C THR A 143 -3.75 -36.15 24.83
N CYS A 144 -4.23 -34.92 24.58
CA CYS A 144 -5.60 -34.54 24.92
C CYS A 144 -6.60 -34.74 23.78
N ARG A 145 -6.15 -35.26 22.63
CA ARG A 145 -6.96 -35.61 21.43
C ARG A 145 -7.69 -34.45 20.74
N ARG A 146 -7.57 -33.21 21.23
CA ARG A 146 -8.19 -32.00 20.67
C ARG A 146 -7.46 -31.50 19.43
N THR A 147 -8.23 -30.88 18.53
CA THR A 147 -7.74 -30.18 17.35
C THR A 147 -7.69 -28.68 17.60
N PHE A 148 -6.64 -28.01 17.14
CA PHE A 148 -6.49 -26.57 17.22
C PHE A 148 -5.95 -26.01 15.90
N ASN A 149 -6.17 -24.73 15.68
CA ASN A 149 -5.79 -24.03 14.46
C ASN A 149 -5.10 -22.71 14.83
N PRO A 150 -3.78 -22.60 14.62
CA PRO A 150 -3.01 -21.42 15.00
C PRO A 150 -3.42 -20.15 14.25
N LEU A 151 -4.02 -20.31 13.06
CA LEU A 151 -4.50 -19.20 12.24
C LEU A 151 -5.63 -18.41 12.91
N LYS A 152 -6.35 -19.01 13.87
CA LYS A 152 -7.42 -18.33 14.62
C LYS A 152 -6.90 -17.10 15.38
N LYS A 153 -5.67 -17.15 15.89
CA LYS A 153 -5.03 -16.03 16.61
C LYS A 153 -4.94 -14.77 15.75
N TYR A 154 -4.86 -14.94 14.43
CA TYR A 154 -4.70 -13.84 13.47
C TYR A 154 -5.94 -13.67 12.58
N TYR A 155 -7.07 -14.28 12.92
CA TYR A 155 -8.30 -14.30 12.11
C TYR A 155 -8.14 -14.87 10.69
N LEU A 156 -7.01 -15.53 10.41
CA LEU A 156 -6.68 -16.14 9.12
C LEU A 156 -7.51 -17.41 8.87
N ASP A 157 -8.09 -18.01 9.92
CA ASP A 157 -9.02 -19.14 9.80
C ASP A 157 -10.27 -18.79 8.95
N LYS A 158 -10.62 -17.49 8.89
CA LYS A 158 -11.77 -16.97 8.13
C LYS A 158 -11.51 -16.86 6.62
N LEU A 159 -10.27 -17.02 6.16
CA LEU A 159 -9.88 -16.83 4.76
C LEU A 159 -9.65 -18.18 4.08
N SER A 160 -10.29 -18.44 2.94
CA SER A 160 -10.07 -19.66 2.14
C SER A 160 -8.70 -19.65 1.43
N HIS A 161 -8.36 -20.75 0.75
CA HIS A 161 -7.23 -20.84 -0.21
C HIS A 161 -5.89 -20.26 0.30
N CYS A 162 -5.34 -20.82 1.39
CA CYS A 162 -4.11 -20.31 2.00
C CYS A 162 -2.90 -20.31 1.05
N GLU A 163 -2.90 -21.20 0.07
CA GLU A 163 -1.91 -21.28 -1.00
C GLU A 163 -1.84 -20.02 -1.89
N ARG A 164 -2.91 -19.20 -1.90
CA ARG A 164 -2.97 -17.98 -2.74
C ARG A 164 -2.73 -16.70 -1.94
N TRP A 165 -2.47 -16.79 -0.64
CA TRP A 165 -2.33 -15.59 0.21
C TRP A 165 -1.09 -14.77 -0.14
N LEU A 166 0.08 -15.41 -0.27
CA LEU A 166 1.32 -14.69 -0.64
C LEU A 166 1.19 -13.98 -2.01
N PRO A 167 0.74 -14.65 -3.09
CA PRO A 167 0.43 -13.97 -4.35
C PRO A 167 -0.57 -12.82 -4.20
N PHE A 168 -1.60 -12.98 -3.36
CA PHE A 168 -2.56 -11.92 -3.09
C PHE A 168 -1.92 -10.70 -2.43
N ILE A 169 -0.95 -10.87 -1.52
CA ILE A 169 -0.21 -9.76 -0.93
C ILE A 169 0.58 -9.00 -1.99
N ASP A 170 1.20 -9.69 -2.94
CA ASP A 170 1.92 -9.04 -4.04
C ASP A 170 0.98 -8.20 -4.92
N LEU A 171 -0.25 -8.66 -5.15
CA LEU A 171 -1.26 -7.88 -5.88
C LEU A 171 -1.79 -6.68 -5.09
N LEU A 172 -1.88 -6.78 -3.75
CA LEU A 172 -2.20 -5.63 -2.90
C LEU A 172 -1.10 -4.56 -2.99
N LEU A 173 0.17 -4.96 -3.00
CA LEU A 173 1.32 -4.06 -3.16
C LEU A 173 1.30 -3.32 -4.49
N GLN A 174 0.86 -4.00 -5.55
CA GLN A 174 0.67 -3.41 -6.88
C GLN A 174 -0.59 -2.52 -6.98
N GLY A 175 -1.47 -2.57 -5.97
CA GLY A 175 -2.75 -1.85 -5.96
C GLY A 175 -3.79 -2.42 -6.92
N GLU A 176 -3.65 -3.69 -7.31
CA GLU A 176 -4.45 -4.27 -8.38
C GLU A 176 -5.95 -4.33 -8.09
N THR A 177 -6.75 -4.40 -9.16
CA THR A 177 -8.21 -4.44 -9.03
C THR A 177 -8.74 -5.78 -8.57
N PHE A 178 -9.90 -5.80 -7.90
CA PHE A 178 -10.54 -7.08 -7.58
C PHE A 178 -10.85 -7.88 -8.85
N LYS A 179 -11.15 -7.19 -9.95
CA LYS A 179 -11.29 -7.80 -11.28
C LYS A 179 -9.96 -8.40 -11.75
N THR A 180 -8.86 -7.66 -11.65
CA THR A 180 -7.51 -8.17 -11.99
C THR A 180 -7.11 -9.35 -11.09
N ILE A 181 -7.33 -9.25 -9.79
CA ILE A 181 -7.03 -10.29 -8.80
C ILE A 181 -7.86 -11.54 -9.08
N ASN A 182 -9.13 -11.40 -9.46
CA ASN A 182 -9.95 -12.51 -9.89
C ASN A 182 -9.35 -13.20 -11.12
N GLN A 183 -8.93 -12.45 -12.13
CA GLN A 183 -8.32 -13.01 -13.34
C GLN A 183 -6.99 -13.71 -13.06
N GLN A 184 -6.15 -13.15 -12.18
CA GLN A 184 -4.82 -13.70 -11.90
C GLN A 184 -4.82 -14.86 -10.90
N LEU A 185 -5.67 -14.79 -9.87
CA LEU A 185 -5.69 -15.79 -8.79
C LEU A 185 -6.90 -16.71 -8.85
N GLY A 186 -7.85 -16.51 -9.76
CA GLY A 186 -9.06 -17.33 -9.87
C GLY A 186 -9.94 -17.32 -8.62
N ILE A 187 -9.94 -16.22 -7.84
CA ILE A 187 -10.80 -16.05 -6.66
C ILE A 187 -11.92 -15.03 -6.96
N ASN A 188 -13.12 -15.25 -6.43
CA ASN A 188 -14.22 -14.29 -6.59
C ASN A 188 -13.84 -12.89 -6.05
N THR A 189 -14.32 -11.82 -6.69
CA THR A 189 -14.13 -10.43 -6.25
C THR A 189 -14.58 -10.18 -4.80
N ASP A 190 -15.62 -10.84 -4.32
CA ASP A 190 -16.07 -10.73 -2.92
C ASP A 190 -15.08 -11.39 -1.96
N THR A 191 -14.48 -12.51 -2.38
CA THR A 191 -13.39 -13.16 -1.67
C THR A 191 -12.17 -12.25 -1.62
N ALA A 192 -11.80 -11.63 -2.74
CA ALA A 192 -10.70 -10.66 -2.80
C ALA A 192 -10.96 -9.44 -1.90
N ALA A 193 -12.19 -8.89 -1.89
CA ALA A 193 -12.57 -7.78 -1.03
C ALA A 193 -12.54 -8.16 0.45
N LYS A 194 -13.00 -9.37 0.80
CA LYS A 194 -12.88 -9.93 2.15
C LYS A 194 -11.42 -10.07 2.55
N TRP A 195 -10.59 -10.68 1.72
CA TRP A 195 -9.17 -10.88 2.00
C TRP A 195 -8.45 -9.55 2.18
N GLN A 196 -8.72 -8.55 1.33
CA GLN A 196 -8.13 -7.23 1.47
C GLN A 196 -8.44 -6.63 2.86
N ARG A 197 -9.70 -6.69 3.32
CA ARG A 197 -10.07 -6.18 4.65
C ARG A 197 -9.31 -6.89 5.77
N TYR A 198 -9.22 -8.22 5.72
CA TYR A 198 -8.53 -8.99 6.75
C TYR A 198 -7.03 -8.76 6.72
N PHE A 199 -6.38 -8.82 5.55
CA PHE A 199 -4.93 -8.62 5.46
C PHE A 199 -4.50 -7.22 5.84
N LEU A 200 -5.27 -6.19 5.46
CA LEU A 200 -5.00 -4.82 5.95
C LEU A 200 -5.11 -4.73 7.47
N GLY A 201 -6.16 -5.32 8.06
CA GLY A 201 -6.31 -5.35 9.52
C GLY A 201 -5.18 -6.14 10.21
N ILE A 202 -4.76 -7.27 9.65
CA ILE A 202 -3.66 -8.08 10.19
C ILE A 202 -2.33 -7.31 10.08
N MET A 203 -2.07 -6.64 8.96
CA MET A 203 -0.89 -5.78 8.81
C MET A 203 -0.85 -4.72 9.90
N GLU A 204 -1.98 -4.05 10.17
CA GLU A 204 -2.08 -3.04 11.24
C GLU A 204 -1.84 -3.65 12.63
N LEU A 205 -2.49 -4.78 12.95
CA LEU A 205 -2.34 -5.48 14.23
C LEU A 205 -0.92 -6.02 14.47
N GLN A 206 -0.19 -6.36 13.41
CA GLN A 206 1.20 -6.83 13.49
C GLN A 206 2.22 -5.68 13.43
N GLY A 207 1.78 -4.41 13.42
CA GLY A 207 2.66 -3.24 13.41
C GLY A 207 3.17 -2.82 12.03
N PHE A 208 2.69 -3.42 10.95
CA PHE A 208 3.02 -3.07 9.56
C PHE A 208 2.12 -1.94 9.02
N LEU A 209 1.99 -0.85 9.79
CA LEU A 209 1.12 0.27 9.47
C LEU A 209 1.50 0.97 8.15
N VAL A 210 2.79 1.04 7.82
CA VAL A 210 3.28 1.68 6.58
C VAL A 210 2.80 0.89 5.37
N LEU A 211 2.94 -0.44 5.43
CA LEU A 211 2.51 -1.37 4.40
C LEU A 211 0.99 -1.31 4.19
N ALA A 212 0.20 -1.41 5.26
CA ALA A 212 -1.27 -1.38 5.17
C ALA A 212 -1.76 -0.10 4.46
N ASN A 213 -1.24 1.05 4.88
CA ASN A 213 -1.59 2.33 4.28
C ASN A 213 -1.14 2.45 2.82
N TYR A 214 0.06 1.96 2.49
CA TYR A 214 0.56 1.95 1.12
C TYR A 214 -0.36 1.15 0.19
N CYS A 215 -0.76 -0.07 0.59
CA CYS A 215 -1.69 -0.90 -0.18
C CYS A 215 -3.03 -0.19 -0.42
N GLN A 216 -3.59 0.47 0.60
CA GLN A 216 -4.83 1.25 0.46
C GLN A 216 -4.69 2.42 -0.53
N ILE A 217 -3.57 3.15 -0.48
CA ILE A 217 -3.30 4.29 -1.36
C ILE A 217 -3.06 3.81 -2.80
N LYS A 218 -2.21 2.81 -3.01
CA LYS A 218 -1.91 2.25 -4.33
C LYS A 218 -3.17 1.72 -5.02
N ARG A 219 -4.05 1.05 -4.28
CA ARG A 219 -5.37 0.62 -4.78
C ARG A 219 -6.19 1.80 -5.32
N ARG A 220 -6.27 2.90 -4.56
CA ARG A 220 -7.01 4.11 -4.98
C ARG A 220 -6.39 4.75 -6.22
N GLN A 221 -5.05 4.82 -6.28
CA GLN A 221 -4.33 5.34 -7.45
C GLN A 221 -4.62 4.50 -8.69
N ARG A 222 -4.53 3.17 -8.59
CA ARG A 222 -4.82 2.25 -9.70
C ARG A 222 -6.27 2.36 -10.19
N CYS A 223 -7.24 2.39 -9.28
CA CYS A 223 -8.64 2.61 -9.65
C CYS A 223 -8.86 3.94 -10.37
N ARG A 224 -8.23 5.02 -9.89
CA ARG A 224 -8.31 6.33 -10.54
C ARG A 224 -7.65 6.33 -11.91
N GLN A 225 -6.50 5.70 -12.06
CA GLN A 225 -5.81 5.59 -13.34
C GLN A 225 -6.67 4.84 -14.36
N ILE A 226 -7.20 3.66 -14.00
CA ILE A 226 -8.11 2.90 -14.86
C ILE A 226 -9.35 3.72 -15.23
N TRP A 227 -9.91 4.46 -14.28
CA TRP A 227 -11.04 5.36 -14.56
C TRP A 227 -10.64 6.43 -15.58
N LEU A 228 -9.50 7.09 -15.40
CA LEU A 228 -8.99 8.08 -16.35
C LEU A 228 -8.78 7.45 -17.72
N ASP A 229 -8.08 6.32 -17.81
CA ASP A 229 -7.77 5.64 -19.07
C ASP A 229 -9.03 5.31 -19.88
N ILE A 230 -10.10 4.85 -19.22
CA ILE A 230 -11.41 4.59 -19.85
C ILE A 230 -12.01 5.89 -20.41
N HIS A 231 -12.00 6.99 -19.64
CA HIS A 231 -12.69 8.23 -20.02
C HIS A 231 -11.84 9.15 -20.92
N THR A 232 -10.52 9.01 -20.92
CA THR A 232 -9.62 9.66 -21.89
C THR A 232 -9.54 8.87 -23.20
N GLY A 233 -9.77 7.56 -23.17
CA GLY A 233 -9.88 6.70 -24.36
C GLY A 233 -11.11 6.98 -25.22
N ASP A 234 -12.17 7.57 -24.65
CA ASP A 234 -13.40 7.92 -25.37
C ASP A 234 -13.27 9.15 -26.31
N THR A 235 -12.09 9.78 -26.42
CA THR A 235 -11.87 10.91 -27.35
C THR A 235 -11.31 10.50 -28.72
N PHE A 236 -11.06 9.20 -28.97
CA PHE A 236 -10.65 8.71 -30.29
C PHE A 236 -11.30 7.36 -30.62
N LEU A 237 -12.57 7.41 -31.04
CA LEU A 237 -13.13 6.39 -31.93
C LEU A 237 -13.35 7.03 -33.30
N PRO A 238 -12.56 6.69 -34.34
CA PRO A 238 -12.99 6.92 -35.71
C PRO A 238 -14.18 6.01 -35.98
N THR A 239 -15.24 6.59 -36.53
CA THR A 239 -16.43 5.90 -37.04
C THR A 239 -16.03 4.74 -37.96
N GLY A 240 -16.15 3.51 -37.47
CA GLY A 240 -15.98 2.27 -38.23
C GLY A 240 -17.33 1.59 -38.43
N LYS A 241 -17.81 1.61 -39.68
CA LYS A 241 -19.11 1.13 -40.15
C LYS A 241 -19.45 -0.29 -39.66
N SER A 242 -20.65 -0.45 -39.13
CA SER A 242 -21.30 -1.75 -38.91
C SER A 242 -21.65 -2.39 -40.26
N HIS A 243 -20.96 -3.46 -40.63
CA HIS A 243 -21.51 -4.43 -41.58
C HIS A 243 -22.10 -5.60 -40.80
N PHE A 244 -23.41 -5.52 -40.54
CA PHE A 244 -24.21 -6.70 -40.21
C PHE A 244 -24.40 -7.53 -41.48
N ARG A 245 -23.91 -8.76 -41.47
CA ARG A 245 -24.17 -9.77 -42.50
C ARG A 245 -25.30 -10.66 -41.97
N SER A 246 -26.50 -10.50 -42.50
CA SER A 246 -27.59 -11.47 -42.32
C SER A 246 -27.21 -12.76 -43.03
N LYS A 247 -27.40 -13.90 -42.35
CA LYS A 247 -27.43 -15.22 -42.99
C LYS A 247 -28.90 -15.61 -43.16
N SER A 248 -29.22 -15.98 -44.40
CA SER A 248 -30.34 -16.84 -44.78
C SER A 248 -30.21 -18.23 -44.17
#